data_AF-A0A4Q2TXV7-F1
#
_entry.id   AF-A0A4Q2TXV7-F1
#
_cell.length_a   1.000
_cell.length_b   1.000
_cell.length_c   1.000
_cell.angle_alpha   90.00
_cell.angle_beta   90.00
_cell.angle_gamma   90.00
#
_symmetry.space_group_name_H-M   'P 1'
#
loop_
_entity.id
_entity.type
_entity.pdbx_description
1 polymer ?
#
loop_
_entity_poly.entity_id
_entity_poly.type
_entity_poly.pdbx_seq_one_letter_code
_entity_poly.pdbx_strand_id
1 'polypeptide(L)' 'MSSRPLVDYFAEGLQAREDGKHATDNPYCAGSHERHEWDAGFRATVALEDEDGLDLDPNEDNEVPLAGR' A
#
# COMPACT_ATOMS: atom_id res chain seq x y z
N MET A 1 -12.78 -23.23 19.05
CA MET A 1 -13.05 -22.12 18.11
C MET A 1 -11.88 -22.10 17.15
N SER A 2 -12.10 -22.34 15.87
CA SER A 2 -11.01 -22.35 14.89
C SER A 2 -10.72 -20.90 14.52
N SER A 3 -9.57 -20.38 14.92
CA SER A 3 -9.11 -19.07 14.46
C SER A 3 -8.90 -19.14 12.96
N ARG A 4 -9.46 -18.18 12.21
CA ARG A 4 -9.23 -18.08 10.76
C ARG A 4 -7.74 -17.84 10.47
N PRO A 5 -7.24 -18.29 9.32
CA PRO A 5 -5.89 -17.95 8.87
C PRO A 5 -5.60 -16.45 8.90
N LEU A 6 -4.36 -16.06 9.22
CA LEU A 6 -3.95 -14.64 9.27
C LEU A 6 -4.14 -13.91 7.93
N VAL A 7 -3.97 -14.63 6.81
CA VAL A 7 -4.16 -14.11 5.44
C VAL A 7 -5.58 -13.63 5.17
N ASP A 8 -6.60 -14.19 5.85
CA ASP A 8 -7.98 -13.75 5.68
C ASP A 8 -8.17 -12.32 6.20
N TYR A 9 -7.52 -11.99 7.32
CA TYR A 9 -7.58 -10.65 7.91
C TYR A 9 -6.85 -9.61 7.04
N PHE A 10 -5.75 -10.01 6.39
CA PHE A 10 -5.07 -9.18 5.40
C PHE A 10 -5.97 -8.87 4.20
N ALA A 11 -6.64 -9.88 3.64
CA ALA A 11 -7.60 -9.71 2.54
C ALA A 11 -8.79 -8.82 2.93
N GLU A 12 -9.28 -8.94 4.16
CA GLU A 12 -10.32 -8.05 4.69
C GLU A 12 -9.86 -6.58 4.77
N GLY A 13 -8.60 -6.33 5.10
CA GLY A 13 -8.01 -4.99 5.12
C GLY A 13 -7.96 -4.37 3.72
N LEU A 14 -7.52 -5.15 2.72
CA LEU A 14 -7.54 -4.74 1.31
C LEU A 14 -8.95 -4.36 0.86
N GLN A 15 -9.93 -5.25 1.08
CA GLN A 15 -11.32 -5.02 0.67
C GLN A 15 -11.91 -3.79 1.37
N ALA A 16 -11.60 -3.59 2.65
CA ALA A 16 -12.10 -2.44 3.39
C ALA A 16 -11.64 -1.11 2.78
N ARG A 17 -10.41 -1.06 2.24
CA ARG A 17 -9.95 0.12 1.52
C ARG A 17 -10.67 0.29 0.19
N GLU A 18 -10.83 -0.78 -0.60
CA GLU A 18 -11.58 -0.75 -1.87
C GLU A 18 -13.03 -0.28 -1.66
N ASP A 19 -13.63 -0.66 -0.53
CA ASP A 19 -14.96 -0.21 -0.10
C ASP A 19 -14.99 1.26 0.37
N GLY A 20 -13.84 1.93 0.48
CA GLY A 20 -13.73 3.31 0.95
C GLY A 20 -13.85 3.50 2.47
N LYS A 21 -13.66 2.44 3.27
CA LYS A 21 -13.72 2.52 4.75
C LYS A 21 -12.50 3.25 5.32
N HIS A 22 -12.59 3.67 6.58
CA HIS A 22 -11.48 4.26 7.31
C HIS A 22 -10.71 3.21 8.10
N ALA A 23 -9.41 3.43 8.34
CA ALA A 23 -8.59 2.54 9.17
C ALA A 23 -9.11 2.42 10.62
N THR A 24 -9.87 3.40 11.09
CA THR A 24 -10.53 3.37 12.41
C THR A 24 -11.72 2.42 12.47
N ASP A 25 -12.24 1.97 11.33
CA ASP A 25 -13.35 1.01 11.25
C ASP A 25 -12.88 -0.45 11.40
N ASN A 26 -11.60 -0.67 11.68
CA ASN A 26 -11.02 -1.98 11.96
C ASN A 26 -11.74 -2.63 13.16
N PRO A 27 -12.42 -3.79 12.99
CA PRO A 27 -13.25 -4.40 14.03
C PRO A 27 -12.44 -5.16 15.09
N TYR A 28 -11.12 -5.28 14.92
CA TYR A 28 -10.26 -6.11 15.77
C TYR A 28 -9.69 -5.33 16.96
N CYS A 29 -9.50 -6.04 18.08
CA CYS A 29 -8.99 -5.46 19.31
C CYS A 29 -7.60 -4.82 19.12
N ALA A 30 -7.38 -3.68 19.78
CA ALA A 30 -6.07 -3.02 19.78
C ALA A 30 -4.94 -3.96 20.23
N GLY A 31 -3.89 -4.07 19.42
CA GLY A 31 -2.73 -4.93 19.69
C GLY A 31 -2.93 -6.42 19.37
N SER A 32 -4.07 -6.82 18.80
CA SER A 32 -4.26 -8.20 18.33
C SER A 32 -3.53 -8.45 17.02
N HIS A 33 -3.16 -9.72 16.77
CA HIS A 33 -2.52 -10.11 15.51
C HIS A 33 -3.44 -9.87 14.32
N GLU A 34 -4.75 -10.13 14.47
CA GLU A 34 -5.77 -9.88 13.45
C GLU A 34 -5.83 -8.40 13.07
N ARG A 35 -5.73 -7.49 14.05
CA ARG A 35 -5.70 -6.04 13.80
C ARG A 35 -4.47 -5.65 13.00
N HIS A 36 -3.31 -6.21 13.32
CA HIS A 36 -2.07 -5.94 12.60
C HIS A 36 -2.12 -6.42 11.14
N GLU A 37 -2.65 -7.62 10.89
CA GLU A 37 -2.80 -8.16 9.53
C GLU A 37 -3.82 -7.35 8.71
N TRP A 38 -4.95 -6.97 9.32
CA TRP A 38 -5.92 -6.09 8.66
C TRP A 38 -5.33 -4.72 8.33
N ASP A 39 -4.61 -4.10 9.27
CA ASP A 39 -3.96 -2.80 9.05
C ASP A 39 -2.88 -2.89 7.95
N ALA A 40 -2.17 -4.01 7.85
CA ALA A 40 -1.20 -4.26 6.79
C ALA A 40 -1.88 -4.34 5.42
N GLY A 41 -2.97 -5.11 5.30
CA GLY A 41 -3.78 -5.19 4.08
C GLY A 41 -4.35 -3.84 3.67
N PHE A 42 -4.94 -3.11 4.62
CA PHE A 42 -5.53 -1.78 4.37
C PHE A 42 -4.52 -0.75 3.86
N ARG A 43 -3.24 -0.86 4.24
CA ARG A 43 -2.17 0.05 3.78
C ARG A 43 -1.54 -0.41 2.47
N ALA A 44 -1.54 -1.70 2.18
CA ALA A 44 -0.94 -2.26 0.96
C ALA A 44 -1.60 -1.73 -0.32
N THR A 45 -2.88 -1.36 -0.28
CA THR A 45 -3.56 -0.72 -1.40
C THR A 45 -2.95 0.61 -1.83
N VAL A 46 -2.32 1.36 -0.90
CA VAL A 46 -1.68 2.65 -1.23
C VAL A 46 -0.39 2.41 -2.02
N ALA A 47 0.31 1.31 -1.74
CA ALA A 47 1.56 0.99 -2.42
C ALA A 47 1.37 0.56 -3.88
N LEU A 48 0.17 0.17 -4.29
CA LEU A 48 -0.13 -0.24 -5.68
C LEU A 48 -0.42 0.95 -6.60
N GLU A 49 -0.78 2.12 -6.07
CA GLU A 49 -1.05 3.32 -6.87
C GLU A 49 0.21 4.18 -7.11
N ASP A 50 1.29 3.96 -6.35
CA ASP A 50 2.56 4.69 -6.49
C ASP A 50 3.54 4.04 -7.51
N GLU A 51 3.23 2.85 -8.05
CA GLU A 51 4.07 2.19 -9.07
C GLU A 51 3.84 2.69 -10.51
N ASP A 52 3.04 3.75 -10.70
CA ASP A 52 2.93 4.51 -11.96
C ASP A 52 3.51 5.94 -11.82
N GLY A 53 4.32 6.17 -10.77
CA GLY A 53 4.98 7.45 -10.46
C GLY A 53 6.52 7.44 -10.54
N LEU A 54 7.12 6.31 -10.92
CA LEU A 54 8.54 6.24 -11.27
C LEU A 54 8.67 6.03 -12.78
N ASP A 55 8.43 7.10 -13.54
CA ASP A 55 9.06 7.26 -14.85
C ASP A 55 10.57 7.48 -14.61
N LEU A 56 11.26 6.39 -14.26
CA LEU A 56 12.70 6.30 -14.43
C LEU A 56 12.92 6.06 -15.92
N ASP A 57 12.72 7.08 -16.75
CA ASP A 57 13.25 7.06 -18.11
C ASP A 57 14.78 6.91 -17.97
N PRO A 58 15.36 5.74 -18.31
CA PRO A 58 16.80 5.55 -18.20
C PRO A 58 17.54 6.24 -19.34
N ASN A 59 16.87 7.10 -20.12
CA ASN A 59 17.39 7.70 -21.34
C ASN A 59 17.21 9.23 -21.42
N GLU A 60 17.20 9.95 -20.30
CA GLU A 60 17.58 11.38 -20.31
C GLU A 60 19.11 11.53 -20.46
N ASP A 61 19.59 11.20 -21.66
CA ASP A 61 20.69 11.94 -22.28
C ASP A 61 20.20 13.38 -22.49
N ASN A 62 20.40 14.26 -21.51
CA ASN A 62 20.27 15.69 -21.72
C ASN A 62 21.62 16.37 -21.53
N GLU A 63 22.24 16.58 -22.68
CA GLU A 63 23.52 17.24 -22.91
C GLU A 63 23.60 18.58 -22.17
N VAL A 64 24.63 18.77 -21.36
CA VAL A 64 24.94 20.09 -20.79
C VAL A 64 25.31 21.05 -21.94
N PRO A 65 24.60 22.18 -22.13
CA PRO A 65 24.99 23.17 -23.10
C PRO A 65 26.07 24.06 -22.46
N LEU A 66 27.35 23.81 -22.73
CA LEU A 66 28.37 24.82 -22.48
C LEU A 66 28.57 25.67 -23.73
N ALA A 67 27.92 26.83 -23.68
CA ALA A 67 28.02 27.96 -24.59
C ALA A 67 29.47 28.28 -24.98
N GLY A 68 29.62 28.75 -26.22
CA GLY A 68 30.90 29.04 -26.83
C GLY A 68 31.74 30.10 -26.13
N ARG A 69 33.05 29.92 -26.25
CA ARG A 69 34.03 30.97 -26.55
C ARG A 69 35.29 30.37 -27.16
#